data_AF-A0A9X2JX67-F1
#
_entry.id   AF-A0A9X2JX67-F1
#
_cell.length_a   1.000
_cell.length_b   1.000
_cell.length_c   1.000
_cell.angle_alpha   90.00
_cell.angle_beta   90.00
_cell.angle_gamma   90.00
#
_symmetry.space_group_name_H-M   'P 1'
#
loop_
_entity.id
_entity.type
_entity.pdbx_description
1 polymer ?
#
loop_
_entity_poly.entity_id
_entity_poly.type
_entity_poly.pdbx_seq_one_letter_code
_entity_poly.pdbx_strand_id
1 'polypeptide(L)'
;MSVLEMTTFTVTPQSTPAMLAARPAMLDAFRADRRGFVSARLVRLDETTWLDLVEWTDDAAWDESRAKGANRPEIAAFFATIAAVTAADRGLRYDDGADGPRTVRTVAYGPEPSQVGELYLPDGDGPFPVVVVVHGGYWAAMWDRRQITDVVDDLVGRGYAVWNVEYRRIGEPGGGWPGTFLDVAAAVDALDGLDPALDTGRVVLLGHSAGGHLATWAAHRAALPAEAPGSHPRIEPVGLVSLGAPLDLRAAEAEAFGSALADPDAAPPKDAPDSARPEAWPVVAGLVGAGIVPLLVGARADGRPDRHAWTSPTELAPAGVPVLAVHGTADEAVPAEWSRRYVDKVIADGGTARYVEVEGGTHFDVVHPSHPVWATVTGWIDEVVAAPRRDLP
;
A
#
# COMPACT_ATOMS: atom_id res chain seq x y z
N MET A 1 8.15 9.07 18.05
CA MET A 1 7.02 8.14 18.17
C MET A 1 5.80 8.92 17.76
N SER A 2 5.04 8.42 16.81
CA SER A 2 3.80 9.09 16.41
C SER A 2 2.78 9.02 17.56
N VAL A 3 1.99 10.08 17.70
CA VAL A 3 1.01 10.23 18.78
C VAL A 3 -0.37 10.16 18.17
N LEU A 4 -1.21 9.30 18.73
CA LEU A 4 -2.62 9.21 18.39
C LEU A 4 -3.42 9.97 19.44
N GLU A 5 -3.96 11.12 19.09
CA GLU A 5 -4.93 11.83 19.89
C GLU A 5 -6.33 11.27 19.62
N MET A 6 -6.99 10.81 20.68
CA MET A 6 -8.34 10.25 20.62
C MET A 6 -9.30 11.17 21.37
N THR A 7 -10.10 11.93 20.64
CA THR A 7 -11.08 12.84 21.24
C THR A 7 -12.49 12.32 21.00
N THR A 8 -13.16 11.91 22.06
CA THR A 8 -14.60 11.61 22.00
C THR A 8 -15.39 12.86 22.35
N PHE A 9 -16.41 13.17 21.55
CA PHE A 9 -17.25 14.32 21.76
C PHE A 9 -18.68 14.09 21.27
N THR A 10 -19.60 14.96 21.70
CA THR A 10 -21.00 14.94 21.28
C THR A 10 -21.34 16.10 20.36
N VAL A 11 -22.23 15.84 19.41
CA VAL A 11 -22.80 16.82 18.48
C VAL A 11 -24.31 16.61 18.44
N THR A 12 -25.06 17.71 18.46
CA THR A 12 -26.52 17.61 18.34
C THR A 12 -26.90 17.14 16.92
N PRO A 13 -27.97 16.35 16.75
CA PRO A 13 -28.39 15.91 15.41
C PRO A 13 -28.59 17.06 14.41
N GLN A 14 -28.99 18.24 14.89
CA GLN A 14 -29.16 19.46 14.11
C GLN A 14 -27.83 20.06 13.64
N SER A 15 -26.76 19.93 14.43
CA SER A 15 -25.42 20.44 14.12
C SER A 15 -24.57 19.45 13.30
N THR A 16 -24.93 18.18 13.25
CA THR A 16 -24.19 17.13 12.52
C THR A 16 -23.90 17.48 11.04
N PRO A 17 -24.87 17.97 10.24
CA PRO A 17 -24.57 18.33 8.85
C PRO A 17 -23.53 19.45 8.73
N ALA A 18 -23.55 20.42 9.64
CA ALA A 18 -22.59 21.52 9.66
C ALA A 18 -21.19 21.04 10.05
N MET A 19 -21.09 20.12 11.03
CA MET A 19 -19.82 19.50 11.42
C MET A 19 -19.17 18.78 10.23
N LEU A 20 -19.94 17.92 9.57
CA LEU A 20 -19.46 17.15 8.41
C LEU A 20 -19.05 18.06 7.25
N ALA A 21 -19.79 19.14 7.00
CA ALA A 21 -19.46 20.12 5.97
C ALA A 21 -18.21 20.95 6.29
N ALA A 22 -17.95 21.26 7.56
CA ALA A 22 -16.79 22.03 7.99
C ALA A 22 -15.48 21.20 8.02
N ARG A 23 -15.59 19.86 8.12
CA ARG A 23 -14.44 18.98 8.32
C ARG A 23 -13.35 19.10 7.23
N PRO A 24 -13.65 19.10 5.91
CA PRO A 24 -12.60 19.18 4.89
C PRO A 24 -11.74 20.44 5.01
N ALA A 25 -12.37 21.60 5.17
CA ALA A 25 -11.67 22.87 5.33
C ALA A 25 -10.83 22.93 6.61
N MET A 26 -11.33 22.33 7.70
CA MET A 26 -10.56 22.20 8.95
C MET A 26 -9.30 21.35 8.74
N LEU A 27 -9.40 20.23 8.02
CA LEU A 27 -8.25 19.36 7.74
C LEU A 27 -7.20 20.07 6.89
N ASP A 28 -7.62 20.84 5.89
CA ASP A 28 -6.69 21.64 5.07
C ASP A 28 -6.00 22.73 5.89
N ALA A 29 -6.74 23.40 6.79
CA ALA A 29 -6.17 24.35 7.72
C ALA A 29 -5.21 23.68 8.72
N PHE A 30 -5.49 22.44 9.15
CA PHE A 30 -4.57 21.66 9.98
C PHE A 30 -3.27 21.36 9.23
N ARG A 31 -3.35 20.86 7.99
CA ARG A 31 -2.15 20.60 7.16
C ARG A 31 -1.29 21.85 6.94
N ALA A 32 -1.93 23.02 6.79
CA ALA A 32 -1.22 24.28 6.56
C ALA A 32 -0.64 24.92 7.84
N ASP A 33 -1.31 24.77 9.00
CA ASP A 33 -0.99 25.51 10.22
C ASP A 33 -0.33 24.64 11.31
N ARG A 34 -0.51 23.32 11.28
CA ARG A 34 -0.11 22.41 12.36
C ARG A 34 1.08 21.58 11.94
N ARG A 35 2.25 21.94 12.47
CA ARG A 35 3.47 21.15 12.33
C ARG A 35 3.19 19.74 12.82
N GLY A 36 3.62 18.74 12.05
CA GLY A 36 3.53 17.34 12.45
C GLY A 36 2.12 16.75 12.42
N PHE A 37 1.12 17.44 11.88
CA PHE A 37 -0.17 16.82 11.59
C PHE A 37 0.00 15.76 10.49
N VAL A 38 -0.39 14.52 10.77
CA VAL A 38 -0.27 13.38 9.84
C VAL A 38 -1.60 13.15 9.16
N SER A 39 -2.62 12.80 9.94
CA SER A 39 -3.95 12.49 9.43
C SER A 39 -5.00 12.73 10.52
N ALA A 40 -6.27 12.75 10.14
CA ALA A 40 -7.33 12.62 11.13
C ALA A 40 -8.57 11.93 10.59
N ARG A 41 -9.13 11.02 11.38
CA ARG A 41 -10.31 10.22 11.05
C ARG A 41 -11.43 10.48 12.04
N LEU A 42 -12.57 10.88 11.51
CA LEU A 42 -13.79 11.07 12.28
C LEU A 42 -14.67 9.82 12.17
N VAL A 43 -15.06 9.26 13.32
CA VAL A 43 -15.85 8.03 13.44
C VAL A 43 -17.13 8.35 14.21
N ARG A 44 -18.28 7.93 13.68
CA ARG A 44 -19.56 8.02 14.40
C ARG A 44 -19.71 6.79 15.30
N LEU A 45 -19.86 7.01 16.61
CA LEU A 45 -20.09 5.93 17.58
C LEU A 45 -21.58 5.65 17.79
N ASP A 46 -22.39 6.72 17.86
CA ASP A 46 -23.85 6.63 17.94
C ASP A 46 -24.52 7.87 17.30
N GLU A 47 -25.81 8.09 17.55
CA GLU A 47 -26.55 9.20 16.95
C GLU A 47 -25.94 10.58 17.24
N THR A 48 -25.33 10.74 18.40
CA THR A 48 -24.82 12.02 18.92
C THR A 48 -23.32 11.99 19.23
N THR A 49 -22.74 10.82 19.42
CA THR A 49 -21.35 10.64 19.84
C THR A 49 -20.43 10.35 18.66
N TRP A 50 -19.29 11.03 18.66
CA TRP A 50 -18.25 10.93 17.66
C TRP A 50 -16.89 10.74 18.32
N LEU A 51 -16.02 10.01 17.64
CA LEU A 51 -14.62 9.84 18.00
C LEU A 51 -13.77 10.44 16.87
N ASP A 52 -12.92 11.38 17.22
CA ASP A 52 -11.93 11.96 16.32
C ASP A 52 -10.55 11.44 16.68
N LEU A 53 -9.95 10.74 15.73
CA LEU A 53 -8.63 10.14 15.81
C LEU A 53 -7.69 11.06 15.03
N VAL A 54 -6.80 11.77 15.71
CA VAL A 54 -5.85 12.69 15.09
C VAL A 54 -4.44 12.16 15.29
N GLU A 55 -3.68 12.05 14.21
CA GLU A 55 -2.32 11.52 14.23
C GLU A 55 -1.30 12.65 14.12
N TRP A 56 -0.27 12.58 14.97
CA TRP A 56 0.82 13.54 15.07
C TRP A 56 2.18 12.84 14.93
N THR A 57 3.17 13.53 14.36
CA THR A 57 4.52 12.97 14.20
C THR A 57 5.26 12.75 15.53
N ASP A 58 4.98 13.58 16.53
CA ASP A 58 5.65 13.60 17.83
C ASP A 58 4.81 14.35 18.89
N ASP A 59 5.16 14.17 20.17
CA ASP A 59 4.48 14.82 21.30
C ASP A 59 4.56 16.35 21.23
N ALA A 60 5.69 16.91 20.75
CA ALA A 60 5.84 18.35 20.66
C ALA A 60 4.88 18.96 19.62
N ALA A 61 4.66 18.29 18.50
CA ALA A 61 3.72 18.69 17.46
C ALA A 61 2.28 18.70 18.00
N TRP A 62 1.93 17.66 18.76
CA TRP A 62 0.63 17.56 19.43
C TRP A 62 0.42 18.68 20.45
N ASP A 63 1.38 18.92 21.35
CA ASP A 63 1.32 19.97 22.37
C ASP A 63 1.22 21.37 21.76
N GLU A 64 2.01 21.65 20.71
CA GLU A 64 1.95 22.90 19.95
C GLU A 64 0.57 23.12 19.34
N SER A 65 -0.02 22.07 18.76
CA SER A 65 -1.37 22.14 18.19
C SER A 65 -2.42 22.42 19.27
N ARG A 66 -2.36 21.73 20.41
CA ARG A 66 -3.27 21.98 21.53
C ARG A 66 -3.17 23.42 22.03
N ALA A 67 -1.95 23.94 22.15
CA ALA A 67 -1.72 25.33 22.58
C ALA A 67 -2.31 26.36 21.61
N LYS A 68 -2.29 26.08 20.30
CA LYS A 68 -2.90 26.95 19.28
C LYS A 68 -4.42 26.97 19.33
N GLY A 69 -5.07 25.92 19.85
CA GLY A 69 -6.53 25.84 19.93
C GLY A 69 -7.23 26.07 18.57
N ALA A 70 -8.38 26.74 18.54
CA ALA A 70 -9.11 27.05 17.31
C ALA A 70 -8.69 28.40 16.69
N ASN A 71 -7.40 28.59 16.41
CA ASN A 71 -6.83 29.86 15.92
C ASN A 71 -7.21 30.27 14.48
N ARG A 72 -7.65 29.33 13.63
CA ARG A 72 -8.07 29.59 12.24
C ARG A 72 -9.59 29.50 12.12
N PRO A 73 -10.22 30.30 11.24
CA PRO A 73 -11.69 30.29 11.11
C PRO A 73 -12.24 28.93 10.65
N GLU A 74 -11.53 28.22 9.77
CA GLU A 74 -11.91 26.87 9.30
C GLU A 74 -11.86 25.85 10.44
N ILE A 75 -10.83 25.95 11.29
CA ILE A 75 -10.67 25.14 12.49
C ILE A 75 -11.79 25.44 13.49
N ALA A 76 -12.02 26.73 13.76
CA ALA A 76 -13.06 27.19 14.67
C ALA A 76 -14.47 26.78 14.21
N ALA A 77 -14.73 26.79 12.90
CA ALA A 77 -16.01 26.38 12.35
C ALA A 77 -16.33 24.91 12.67
N PHE A 78 -15.35 24.01 12.59
CA PHE A 78 -15.54 22.62 13.00
C PHE A 78 -15.79 22.51 14.51
N PHE A 79 -14.89 23.05 15.35
CA PHE A 79 -15.00 22.94 16.80
C PHE A 79 -16.26 23.61 17.39
N ALA A 80 -16.79 24.66 16.75
CA ALA A 80 -18.03 25.32 17.17
C ALA A 80 -19.28 24.42 17.04
N THR A 81 -19.20 23.32 16.30
CA THR A 81 -20.30 22.35 16.17
C THR A 81 -20.36 21.34 17.31
N ILE A 82 -19.27 21.25 18.10
CA ILE A 82 -19.15 20.31 19.21
C ILE A 82 -19.93 20.83 20.42
N ALA A 83 -20.86 20.01 20.92
CA ALA A 83 -21.66 20.34 22.09
C ALA A 83 -20.87 20.13 23.38
N ALA A 84 -20.16 19.01 23.51
CA ALA A 84 -19.27 18.73 24.64
C ALA A 84 -18.19 17.71 24.26
N VAL A 85 -16.98 17.90 24.76
CA VAL A 85 -15.94 16.86 24.74
C VAL A 85 -16.17 15.93 25.93
N THR A 86 -16.23 14.63 25.68
CA THR A 86 -16.52 13.60 26.69
C THR A 86 -15.28 12.87 27.16
N ALA A 87 -14.30 12.68 26.27
CA ALA A 87 -12.99 12.14 26.59
C ALA A 87 -11.93 12.70 25.63
N ALA A 88 -10.70 12.84 26.11
CA ALA A 88 -9.55 13.23 25.31
C ALA A 88 -8.34 12.46 25.81
N ASP A 89 -8.04 11.36 25.14
CA ASP A 89 -7.01 10.41 25.53
C ASP A 89 -5.83 10.47 24.57
N ARG A 90 -4.64 10.19 25.11
CA ARG A 90 -3.41 10.01 24.34
C ARG A 90 -3.18 8.52 24.15
N GLY A 91 -3.18 8.07 22.91
CA GLY A 91 -2.68 6.78 22.49
C GLY A 91 -1.31 6.90 21.83
N LEU A 92 -0.56 5.80 21.83
CA LEU A 92 0.48 5.56 20.83
C LEU A 92 -0.17 4.74 19.72
N ARG A 93 0.26 4.94 18.47
CA ARG A 93 -0.06 3.98 17.43
C ARG A 93 0.48 2.62 17.88
N TYR A 94 -0.29 1.54 17.71
CA TYR A 94 0.22 0.20 18.00
C TYR A 94 1.53 -0.08 17.24
N ASP A 95 1.63 0.46 16.02
CA ASP A 95 2.81 0.41 15.15
C ASP A 95 4.03 1.23 15.67
N ASP A 96 3.85 2.11 16.67
CA ASP A 96 4.91 2.82 17.41
C ASP A 96 5.15 2.23 18.82
N GLY A 97 4.37 1.22 19.20
CA GLY A 97 4.79 0.31 20.25
C GLY A 97 6.13 -0.28 19.85
N ALA A 98 7.02 -0.54 20.80
CA ALA A 98 8.29 -1.19 20.51
C ALA A 98 8.02 -2.60 19.94
N ASP A 99 7.82 -2.70 18.63
CA ASP A 99 7.90 -3.93 17.84
C ASP A 99 9.38 -4.32 17.79
N GLY A 100 9.89 -4.74 18.95
CA GLY A 100 11.29 -5.07 19.17
C GLY A 100 12.23 -3.85 19.13
N PRO A 101 13.52 -4.05 18.82
CA PRO A 101 14.56 -3.01 18.86
C PRO A 101 14.48 -1.98 17.71
N ARG A 102 13.37 -1.93 16.95
CA ARG A 102 13.28 -1.24 15.66
C ARG A 102 12.88 0.22 15.83
N THR A 103 13.56 1.10 15.12
CA THR A 103 13.10 2.48 14.92
C THR A 103 12.38 2.55 13.58
N VAL A 104 11.05 2.53 13.59
CA VAL A 104 10.20 2.72 12.42
C VAL A 104 9.76 4.19 12.33
N ARG A 105 9.63 4.71 11.10
CA ARG A 105 9.01 6.00 10.83
C ARG A 105 7.84 5.85 9.89
N THR A 106 6.63 6.01 10.40
CA THR A 106 5.44 6.15 9.53
C THR A 106 5.44 7.54 8.89
N VAL A 107 5.42 7.58 7.56
CA VAL A 107 5.40 8.82 6.78
C VAL A 107 4.19 8.81 5.85
N ALA A 108 3.42 9.90 5.86
CA ALA A 108 2.34 10.11 4.90
C ALA A 108 2.93 10.59 3.56
N TYR A 109 2.56 9.93 2.47
CA TYR A 109 2.89 10.37 1.11
C TYR A 109 1.70 11.04 0.41
N GLY A 110 0.53 11.07 1.06
CA GLY A 110 -0.67 11.71 0.54
C GLY A 110 -1.69 12.07 1.63
N PRO A 111 -2.78 12.76 1.28
CA PRO A 111 -3.77 13.27 2.23
C PRO A 111 -4.70 12.22 2.86
N GLU A 112 -4.83 11.02 2.29
CA GLU A 112 -5.79 10.00 2.71
C GLU A 112 -5.21 9.04 3.77
N PRO A 113 -6.05 8.41 4.62
CA PRO A 113 -5.55 7.57 5.72
C PRO A 113 -4.67 6.38 5.29
N SER A 114 -4.94 5.79 4.12
CA SER A 114 -4.15 4.69 3.55
C SER A 114 -2.96 5.18 2.72
N GLN A 115 -2.71 6.49 2.62
CA GLN A 115 -1.57 7.05 1.89
C GLN A 115 -0.36 7.25 2.82
N VAL A 116 0.05 6.15 3.45
CA VAL A 116 1.17 6.10 4.40
C VAL A 116 2.12 4.97 4.05
N GLY A 117 3.38 5.11 4.43
CA GLY A 117 4.34 4.00 4.43
C GLY A 117 5.19 4.01 5.69
N GLU A 118 5.76 2.86 6.01
CA GLU A 118 6.71 2.70 7.10
C GLU A 118 8.12 2.64 6.53
N LEU A 119 8.94 3.61 6.91
CA LEU A 119 10.35 3.64 6.60
C LEU A 119 11.14 2.96 7.70
N TYR A 120 11.83 1.90 7.33
CA TYR A 120 12.80 1.21 8.16
C TYR A 120 14.20 1.47 7.61
N LEU A 121 15.10 1.89 8.48
CA LEU A 121 16.51 2.07 8.15
C LEU A 121 17.33 0.98 8.85
N PRO A 122 18.29 0.35 8.17
CA PRO A 122 19.25 -0.53 8.80
C PRO A 122 20.28 0.29 9.60
N ASP A 123 21.11 -0.39 10.39
CA ASP A 123 22.19 0.26 11.12
C ASP A 123 23.23 0.88 10.18
N GLY A 124 23.65 2.11 10.48
CA GLY A 124 24.68 2.86 9.75
C GLY A 124 24.22 4.22 9.23
N ASP A 125 25.05 4.87 8.42
CA ASP A 125 24.81 6.25 7.94
C ASP A 125 24.27 6.32 6.49
N GLY A 126 24.17 5.20 5.78
CA GLY A 126 23.72 5.16 4.38
C GLY A 126 24.74 5.72 3.36
N PRO A 127 24.31 6.03 2.11
CA PRO A 127 22.98 5.81 1.59
C PRO A 127 22.71 4.31 1.35
N PHE A 128 21.53 3.83 1.73
CA PHE A 128 21.14 2.43 1.64
C PHE A 128 20.34 2.15 0.37
N PRO A 129 20.58 1.04 -0.35
CA PRO A 129 19.66 0.59 -1.38
C PRO A 129 18.27 0.38 -0.78
N VAL A 130 17.24 0.71 -1.56
CA VAL A 130 15.85 0.74 -1.08
C VAL A 130 15.08 -0.43 -1.66
N VAL A 131 14.32 -1.13 -0.82
CA VAL A 131 13.28 -2.07 -1.26
C VAL A 131 11.92 -1.49 -0.91
N VAL A 132 11.11 -1.19 -1.93
CA VAL A 132 9.70 -0.83 -1.72
C VAL A 132 8.91 -2.14 -1.65
N VAL A 133 8.23 -2.36 -0.53
CA VAL A 133 7.45 -3.58 -0.27
C VAL A 133 5.97 -3.25 -0.38
N VAL A 134 5.28 -3.98 -1.25
CA VAL A 134 3.84 -3.81 -1.51
C VAL A 134 3.10 -5.10 -1.13
N HIS A 135 2.19 -4.99 -0.18
CA HIS A 135 1.48 -6.11 0.40
C HIS A 135 0.36 -6.67 -0.49
N GLY A 136 -0.07 -7.91 -0.23
CA GLY A 136 -1.15 -8.60 -0.95
C GLY A 136 -2.56 -8.35 -0.39
N GLY A 137 -3.47 -9.29 -0.65
CA GLY A 137 -4.84 -9.27 -0.10
C GLY A 137 -5.92 -8.80 -1.08
N TYR A 138 -5.87 -9.25 -2.34
CA TYR A 138 -6.91 -8.98 -3.35
C TYR A 138 -7.26 -7.50 -3.54
N TRP A 139 -6.32 -6.58 -3.27
CA TRP A 139 -6.56 -5.13 -3.26
C TRP A 139 -7.70 -4.71 -2.32
N ALA A 140 -8.10 -5.55 -1.37
CA ALA A 140 -9.28 -5.37 -0.56
C ALA A 140 -8.93 -4.88 0.85
N ALA A 141 -9.80 -4.06 1.43
CA ALA A 141 -9.52 -3.31 2.65
C ALA A 141 -9.40 -4.17 3.93
N MET A 142 -9.59 -5.49 3.83
CA MET A 142 -9.47 -6.46 4.92
C MET A 142 -8.02 -6.67 5.36
N TRP A 143 -7.09 -6.57 4.42
CA TRP A 143 -5.66 -6.69 4.70
C TRP A 143 -4.96 -5.35 4.50
N ASP A 144 -3.80 -5.23 5.12
CA ASP A 144 -2.96 -4.04 5.08
C ASP A 144 -1.49 -4.44 5.11
N ARG A 145 -0.59 -3.45 5.11
CA ARG A 145 0.86 -3.63 5.04
C ARG A 145 1.49 -4.49 6.15
N ARG A 146 0.75 -4.80 7.23
CA ARG A 146 1.27 -5.59 8.36
C ARG A 146 1.45 -7.07 8.03
N GLN A 147 0.80 -7.55 6.97
CA GLN A 147 0.87 -8.95 6.54
C GLN A 147 2.25 -9.40 6.02
N ILE A 148 3.15 -8.45 5.71
CA ILE A 148 4.46 -8.72 5.08
C ILE A 148 5.62 -8.24 5.95
N THR A 149 5.38 -8.04 7.24
CA THR A 149 6.38 -7.54 8.22
C THR A 149 7.59 -8.45 8.38
N ASP A 150 7.42 -9.78 8.32
CA ASP A 150 8.57 -10.70 8.37
C ASP A 150 9.56 -10.46 7.23
N VAL A 151 9.06 -10.17 6.03
CA VAL A 151 9.89 -9.82 4.86
C VAL A 151 10.61 -8.50 5.09
N VAL A 152 9.92 -7.49 5.63
CA VAL A 152 10.53 -6.21 6.00
C VAL A 152 11.71 -6.43 6.96
N ASP A 153 11.50 -7.26 7.97
CA ASP A 153 12.49 -7.52 9.02
C ASP A 153 13.75 -8.18 8.49
N ASP A 154 13.61 -9.20 7.63
CA ASP A 154 14.75 -9.86 7.01
C ASP A 154 15.50 -8.92 6.06
N LEU A 155 14.80 -8.11 5.26
CA LEU A 155 15.42 -7.15 4.35
C LEU A 155 16.20 -6.05 5.10
N VAL A 156 15.63 -5.49 6.17
CA VAL A 156 16.34 -4.52 7.03
C VAL A 156 17.59 -5.17 7.64
N GLY A 157 17.47 -6.41 8.14
CA GLY A 157 18.59 -7.17 8.68
C GLY A 157 19.73 -7.43 7.69
N ARG A 158 19.45 -7.33 6.38
CA ARG A 158 20.43 -7.45 5.29
C ARG A 158 21.05 -6.13 4.85
N GLY A 159 20.68 -5.01 5.47
CA GLY A 159 21.24 -3.69 5.15
C GLY A 159 20.47 -2.91 4.09
N TYR A 160 19.21 -3.29 3.80
CA TYR A 160 18.31 -2.52 2.95
C TYR A 160 17.52 -1.50 3.76
N ALA A 161 17.35 -0.30 3.22
CA ALA A 161 16.25 0.55 3.66
C ALA A 161 14.95 -0.03 3.08
N VAL A 162 13.93 -0.19 3.92
CA VAL A 162 12.65 -0.76 3.49
C VAL A 162 11.56 0.29 3.59
N TRP A 163 10.84 0.47 2.49
CA TRP A 163 9.66 1.33 2.40
C TRP A 163 8.42 0.44 2.25
N ASN A 164 7.80 0.10 3.39
CA ASN A 164 6.62 -0.76 3.46
C ASN A 164 5.35 0.07 3.27
N VAL A 165 4.75 0.04 2.08
CA VAL A 165 3.71 1.00 1.69
C VAL A 165 2.31 0.46 1.92
N GLU A 166 1.44 1.31 2.45
CA GLU A 166 -0.01 1.16 2.37
C GLU A 166 -0.55 1.86 1.12
N TYR A 167 -1.75 1.51 0.66
CA TYR A 167 -2.43 2.16 -0.47
C TYR A 167 -3.93 2.02 -0.34
N ARG A 168 -4.78 2.92 -0.88
CA ARG A 168 -6.24 2.74 -0.79
C ARG A 168 -6.71 1.46 -1.46
N ARG A 169 -7.61 0.75 -0.79
CA ARG A 169 -8.10 -0.59 -1.17
C ARG A 169 -9.59 -0.59 -1.48
N ILE A 170 -10.07 -1.60 -2.21
CA ILE A 170 -11.49 -1.85 -2.46
C ILE A 170 -12.21 -1.97 -1.11
N GLY A 171 -13.28 -1.20 -0.94
CA GLY A 171 -13.97 -1.00 0.34
C GLY A 171 -13.62 0.33 1.01
N GLU A 172 -12.59 1.04 0.54
CA GLU A 172 -12.27 2.41 0.97
C GLU A 172 -12.72 3.44 -0.07
N PRO A 173 -13.09 4.67 0.35
CA PRO A 173 -13.35 5.77 -0.59
C PRO A 173 -12.15 6.02 -1.51
N GLY A 174 -12.39 5.94 -2.83
CA GLY A 174 -11.35 6.12 -3.84
C GLY A 174 -10.43 4.92 -4.06
N GLY A 175 -10.66 3.78 -3.40
CA GLY A 175 -10.00 2.52 -3.73
C GLY A 175 -10.47 1.95 -5.07
N GLY A 176 -9.61 1.17 -5.73
CA GLY A 176 -9.77 0.77 -7.12
C GLY A 176 -9.21 1.81 -8.09
N TRP A 177 -9.63 1.75 -9.36
CA TRP A 177 -9.07 2.57 -10.41
C TRP A 177 -9.65 4.01 -10.39
N PRO A 178 -8.80 5.06 -10.48
CA PRO A 178 -7.34 5.00 -10.54
C PRO A 178 -6.65 5.12 -9.17
N GLY A 179 -7.39 5.30 -8.06
CA GLY A 179 -6.84 5.66 -6.76
C GLY A 179 -5.83 4.67 -6.18
N THR A 180 -6.10 3.36 -6.20
CA THR A 180 -5.15 2.32 -5.73
C THR A 180 -3.81 2.40 -6.48
N PHE A 181 -3.86 2.62 -7.79
CA PHE A 181 -2.69 2.70 -8.65
C PHE A 181 -1.93 4.02 -8.44
N LEU A 182 -2.65 5.13 -8.33
CA LEU A 182 -2.08 6.45 -8.03
C LEU A 182 -1.43 6.49 -6.64
N ASP A 183 -1.97 5.75 -5.68
CA ASP A 183 -1.40 5.65 -4.34
C ASP A 183 -0.04 4.94 -4.36
N VAL A 184 0.07 3.77 -5.01
CA VAL A 184 1.36 3.08 -5.16
C VAL A 184 2.35 3.90 -5.98
N ALA A 185 1.90 4.57 -7.05
CA ALA A 185 2.72 5.49 -7.82
C ALA A 185 3.27 6.63 -6.95
N ALA A 186 2.41 7.27 -6.16
CA ALA A 186 2.80 8.34 -5.25
C ALA A 186 3.73 7.86 -4.14
N ALA A 187 3.51 6.65 -3.61
CA ALA A 187 4.35 6.06 -2.58
C ALA A 187 5.77 5.77 -3.09
N VAL A 188 5.91 5.25 -4.32
CA VAL A 188 7.22 5.05 -4.97
C VAL A 188 7.90 6.39 -5.25
N ASP A 189 7.16 7.35 -5.84
CA ASP A 189 7.68 8.67 -6.16
C ASP A 189 7.98 9.53 -4.92
N ALA A 190 7.48 9.15 -3.74
CA ALA A 190 7.77 9.83 -2.49
C ALA A 190 9.20 9.58 -2.01
N LEU A 191 9.87 8.51 -2.47
CA LEU A 191 11.28 8.26 -2.15
C LEU A 191 12.19 9.43 -2.55
N ASP A 192 11.81 10.18 -3.58
CA ASP A 192 12.49 11.42 -3.96
C ASP A 192 12.40 12.45 -2.83
N GLY A 193 13.49 12.61 -2.09
CA GLY A 193 13.60 13.52 -0.95
C GLY A 193 12.98 13.00 0.35
N LEU A 194 12.56 11.74 0.44
CA LEU A 194 11.98 11.16 1.65
C LEU A 194 12.95 11.20 2.84
N ASP A 195 14.18 10.74 2.60
CA ASP A 195 15.23 10.68 3.60
C ASP A 195 16.62 10.68 2.93
N PRO A 196 17.58 11.47 3.42
CA PRO A 196 18.92 11.54 2.84
C PRO A 196 19.73 10.23 2.96
N ALA A 197 19.33 9.30 3.83
CA ALA A 197 19.97 7.99 3.97
C ALA A 197 19.55 6.99 2.88
N LEU A 198 18.70 7.36 1.92
CA LEU A 198 18.24 6.47 0.84
C LEU A 198 19.07 6.64 -0.43
N ASP A 199 19.54 5.54 -1.00
CA ASP A 199 20.07 5.49 -2.37
C ASP A 199 18.90 5.32 -3.35
N THR A 200 18.25 6.42 -3.71
CA THR A 200 17.13 6.42 -4.68
C THR A 200 17.55 6.03 -6.10
N GLY A 201 18.85 5.89 -6.38
CA GLY A 201 19.37 5.30 -7.61
C GLY A 201 19.45 3.77 -7.59
N ARG A 202 19.08 3.13 -6.47
CA ARG A 202 19.03 1.68 -6.28
C ARG A 202 17.74 1.27 -5.57
N VAL A 203 16.63 1.43 -6.28
CA VAL A 203 15.30 1.06 -5.79
C VAL A 203 14.87 -0.27 -6.41
N VAL A 204 14.54 -1.26 -5.60
CA VAL A 204 13.89 -2.50 -6.04
C VAL A 204 12.44 -2.47 -5.59
N LEU A 205 11.51 -2.82 -6.50
CA LEU A 205 10.12 -3.03 -6.14
C LEU A 205 9.90 -4.51 -5.83
N LEU A 206 9.30 -4.82 -4.70
CA LEU A 206 8.93 -6.16 -4.28
C LEU A 206 7.46 -6.18 -3.88
N GLY A 207 6.71 -7.17 -4.37
CA GLY A 207 5.34 -7.34 -3.90
C GLY A 207 4.87 -8.78 -3.97
N HIS A 208 3.88 -9.08 -3.14
CA HIS A 208 3.20 -10.38 -3.08
C HIS A 208 1.75 -10.29 -3.54
N SER A 209 1.30 -11.28 -4.32
CA SER A 209 -0.10 -11.39 -4.76
C SER A 209 -0.59 -10.10 -5.43
N ALA A 210 -1.71 -9.54 -4.97
CA ALA A 210 -2.20 -8.22 -5.37
C ALA A 210 -1.14 -7.10 -5.31
N GLY A 211 -0.23 -7.13 -4.34
CA GLY A 211 0.91 -6.22 -4.22
C GLY A 211 2.02 -6.53 -5.22
N GLY A 212 2.23 -7.79 -5.57
CA GLY A 212 3.13 -8.18 -6.66
C GLY A 212 2.63 -7.66 -8.01
N HIS A 213 1.31 -7.66 -8.20
CA HIS A 213 0.67 -7.01 -9.35
C HIS A 213 0.93 -5.49 -9.34
N LEU A 214 0.71 -4.81 -8.21
CA LEU A 214 0.89 -3.36 -8.11
C LEU A 214 2.38 -2.94 -8.23
N ALA A 215 3.31 -3.69 -7.63
CA ALA A 215 4.74 -3.48 -7.78
C ALA A 215 5.19 -3.67 -9.24
N THR A 216 4.67 -4.70 -9.90
CA THR A 216 4.92 -4.93 -11.32
C THR A 216 4.37 -3.78 -12.16
N TRP A 217 3.11 -3.39 -11.97
CA TRP A 217 2.52 -2.26 -12.67
C TRP A 217 3.33 -0.97 -12.44
N ALA A 218 3.78 -0.72 -11.21
CA ALA A 218 4.58 0.45 -10.86
C ALA A 218 5.94 0.48 -11.60
N ALA A 219 6.58 -0.68 -11.78
CA ALA A 219 7.81 -0.79 -12.58
C ALA A 219 7.57 -0.47 -14.07
N HIS A 220 6.36 -0.74 -14.58
CA HIS A 220 5.98 -0.47 -15.98
C HIS A 220 5.48 0.95 -16.23
N ARG A 221 5.45 1.85 -15.22
CA ARG A 221 4.84 3.18 -15.35
C ARG A 221 5.40 4.02 -16.50
N ALA A 222 6.71 4.00 -16.73
CA ALA A 222 7.35 4.72 -17.82
C ALA A 222 6.94 4.20 -19.22
N ALA A 223 6.42 2.98 -19.30
CA ALA A 223 5.95 2.34 -20.52
C ALA A 223 4.43 2.50 -20.74
N LEU A 224 3.71 3.13 -19.80
CA LEU A 224 2.28 3.42 -19.95
C LEU A 224 2.05 4.51 -21.01
N PRO A 225 0.88 4.53 -21.68
CA PRO A 225 0.46 5.67 -22.49
C PRO A 225 0.45 6.95 -21.66
N ALA A 226 0.81 8.09 -22.27
CA ALA A 226 0.98 9.36 -21.55
C ALA A 226 -0.30 9.79 -20.82
N GLU A 227 -1.47 9.48 -21.37
CA GLU A 227 -2.79 9.75 -20.78
C GLU A 227 -3.16 8.82 -19.62
N ALA A 228 -2.46 7.70 -19.43
CA ALA A 228 -2.75 6.77 -18.35
C ALA A 228 -2.34 7.36 -16.99
N PRO A 229 -3.20 7.29 -15.96
CA PRO A 229 -2.85 7.72 -14.61
C PRO A 229 -1.56 7.05 -14.12
N GLY A 230 -0.60 7.87 -13.68
CA GLY A 230 0.68 7.40 -13.15
C GLY A 230 1.80 7.20 -14.18
N SER A 231 1.61 7.52 -15.47
CA SER A 231 2.57 7.32 -16.57
C SER A 231 3.91 8.11 -16.49
N HIS A 232 4.07 8.98 -15.49
CA HIS A 232 5.24 9.85 -15.33
C HIS A 232 5.95 9.59 -13.99
N PRO A 233 6.71 8.49 -13.85
CA PRO A 233 7.44 8.19 -12.62
C PRO A 233 8.53 9.23 -12.34
N ARG A 234 8.73 9.56 -11.07
CA ARG A 234 9.91 10.32 -10.59
C ARG A 234 11.05 9.39 -10.18
N ILE A 235 10.70 8.19 -9.75
CA ILE A 235 11.63 7.14 -9.35
C ILE A 235 11.47 5.96 -10.31
N GLU A 236 12.56 5.60 -10.98
CA GLU A 236 12.63 4.40 -11.80
C GLU A 236 13.38 3.31 -11.01
N PRO A 237 12.79 2.12 -10.82
CA PRO A 237 13.46 1.05 -10.12
C PRO A 237 14.61 0.47 -10.95
N VAL A 238 15.53 -0.22 -10.29
CA VAL A 238 16.61 -1.00 -10.92
C VAL A 238 16.25 -2.48 -11.05
N GLY A 239 15.17 -2.93 -10.41
CA GLY A 239 14.68 -4.30 -10.50
C GLY A 239 13.29 -4.48 -9.91
N LEU A 240 12.65 -5.59 -10.30
CA LEU A 240 11.33 -6.00 -9.85
C LEU A 240 11.34 -7.45 -9.34
N VAL A 241 10.79 -7.66 -8.14
CA VAL A 241 10.47 -8.97 -7.58
C VAL A 241 8.95 -9.12 -7.49
N SER A 242 8.40 -10.10 -8.22
CA SER A 242 6.98 -10.45 -8.23
C SER A 242 6.75 -11.82 -7.60
N LEU A 243 6.03 -11.88 -6.48
CA LEU A 243 5.78 -13.12 -5.73
C LEU A 243 4.29 -13.50 -5.87
N GLY A 244 3.98 -14.62 -6.53
CA GLY A 244 2.59 -15.14 -6.56
C GLY A 244 1.54 -14.20 -7.17
N ALA A 245 1.89 -13.38 -8.18
CA ALA A 245 1.08 -12.22 -8.57
C ALA A 245 0.07 -12.47 -9.73
N PRO A 246 -1.11 -11.82 -9.71
CA PRO A 246 -2.05 -11.83 -10.82
C PRO A 246 -1.71 -10.77 -11.87
N LEU A 247 -0.88 -11.14 -12.86
CA LEU A 247 -0.27 -10.22 -13.83
C LEU A 247 -1.07 -10.00 -15.13
N ASP A 248 -2.17 -10.75 -15.31
CA ASP A 248 -3.10 -10.64 -16.44
C ASP A 248 -4.51 -10.46 -15.89
N LEU A 249 -4.99 -9.21 -15.83
CA LEU A 249 -6.30 -8.94 -15.25
C LEU A 249 -7.45 -9.34 -16.18
N ARG A 250 -7.22 -9.52 -17.49
CA ARG A 250 -8.26 -10.06 -18.37
C ARG A 250 -8.49 -11.54 -18.13
N ALA A 251 -7.40 -12.31 -18.03
CA ALA A 251 -7.47 -13.70 -17.64
C ALA A 251 -8.11 -13.84 -16.24
N ALA A 252 -7.68 -12.99 -15.30
CA ALA A 252 -8.25 -12.98 -13.96
C ALA A 252 -9.76 -12.65 -13.94
N GLU A 253 -10.23 -11.66 -14.72
CA GLU A 253 -11.67 -11.41 -14.83
C GLU A 253 -12.42 -12.60 -15.46
N ALA A 254 -11.86 -13.20 -16.52
CA ALA A 254 -12.48 -14.35 -17.20
C ALA A 254 -12.61 -15.57 -16.28
N GLU A 255 -11.67 -15.75 -15.35
CA GLU A 255 -11.66 -16.82 -14.35
C GLU A 255 -12.40 -16.46 -13.06
N ALA A 256 -13.10 -15.32 -13.01
CA ALA A 256 -13.82 -14.84 -11.83
C ALA A 256 -12.92 -14.76 -10.58
N PHE A 257 -11.69 -14.27 -10.77
CA PHE A 257 -10.69 -14.13 -9.71
C PHE A 257 -11.25 -13.35 -8.51
N GLY A 258 -11.02 -13.88 -7.31
CA GLY A 258 -11.53 -13.32 -6.07
C GLY A 258 -13.03 -13.52 -5.82
N SER A 259 -13.75 -14.32 -6.61
CA SER A 259 -15.17 -14.62 -6.38
C SER A 259 -15.45 -15.27 -5.02
N ALA A 260 -14.48 -15.99 -4.44
CA ALA A 260 -14.57 -16.52 -3.09
C ALA A 260 -14.78 -15.43 -2.01
N LEU A 261 -14.35 -14.19 -2.28
CA LEU A 261 -14.55 -13.06 -1.35
C LEU A 261 -16.01 -12.63 -1.22
N ALA A 262 -16.90 -13.09 -2.11
CA ALA A 262 -18.33 -12.81 -2.03
C ALA A 262 -19.03 -13.55 -0.89
N ASP A 263 -18.40 -14.58 -0.31
CA ASP A 263 -18.89 -15.29 0.86
C ASP A 263 -18.13 -14.84 2.13
N PRO A 264 -18.78 -14.10 3.05
CA PRO A 264 -18.16 -13.67 4.30
C PRO A 264 -17.84 -14.81 5.27
N ASP A 265 -18.43 -15.99 5.06
CA ASP A 265 -18.21 -17.17 5.88
C ASP A 265 -17.21 -18.16 5.23
N ALA A 266 -16.65 -17.82 4.05
CA ALA A 266 -15.65 -18.65 3.40
C ALA A 266 -14.39 -18.77 4.26
N ALA A 267 -13.90 -20.00 4.42
CA ALA A 267 -12.63 -20.24 5.10
C ALA A 267 -11.49 -19.66 4.25
N PRO A 268 -10.58 -18.85 4.83
CA PRO A 268 -9.38 -18.43 4.11
C PRO A 268 -8.48 -19.63 3.82
N PRO A 269 -7.53 -19.52 2.87
CA PRO A 269 -6.48 -20.51 2.72
C PRO A 269 -5.80 -20.82 4.06
N LYS A 270 -5.41 -22.07 4.27
CA LYS A 270 -4.97 -22.58 5.58
C LYS A 270 -3.78 -21.79 6.18
N ASP A 271 -2.95 -21.22 5.32
CA ASP A 271 -1.73 -20.48 5.62
C ASP A 271 -1.86 -18.97 5.34
N ALA A 272 -3.07 -18.49 5.03
CA ALA A 272 -3.29 -17.07 4.84
C ALA A 272 -3.17 -16.30 6.17
N PRO A 273 -2.59 -15.09 6.14
CA PRO A 273 -2.53 -14.23 7.31
C PRO A 273 -3.94 -13.79 7.72
N ASP A 274 -4.12 -13.62 9.03
CA ASP A 274 -5.36 -13.09 9.59
C ASP A 274 -5.71 -11.72 8.98
N SER A 275 -7.01 -11.47 8.84
CA SER A 275 -7.51 -10.16 8.40
C SER A 275 -7.17 -9.09 9.43
N ALA A 276 -6.54 -8.02 8.97
CA ALA A 276 -6.19 -6.86 9.77
C ALA A 276 -7.42 -5.98 10.08
N ARG A 277 -8.47 -6.09 9.26
CA ARG A 277 -9.73 -5.35 9.35
C ARG A 277 -10.92 -6.27 9.01
N PRO A 278 -11.25 -7.25 9.88
CA PRO A 278 -12.34 -8.18 9.63
C PRO A 278 -13.70 -7.48 9.45
N GLU A 279 -13.88 -6.29 10.03
CA GLU A 279 -15.05 -5.45 9.87
C GLU A 279 -15.27 -4.92 8.45
N ALA A 280 -14.21 -4.90 7.61
CA ALA A 280 -14.32 -4.50 6.21
C ALA A 280 -14.91 -5.61 5.32
N TRP A 281 -14.93 -6.86 5.80
CA TRP A 281 -15.34 -8.01 4.99
C TRP A 281 -16.77 -7.91 4.46
N PRO A 282 -17.80 -7.62 5.27
CA PRO A 282 -19.18 -7.56 4.77
C PRO A 282 -19.37 -6.51 3.67
N VAL A 283 -18.63 -5.39 3.76
CA VAL A 283 -18.64 -4.35 2.73
C VAL A 283 -18.03 -4.88 1.44
N VAL A 284 -16.86 -5.52 1.51
CA VAL A 284 -16.19 -6.07 0.31
C VAL A 284 -17.01 -7.20 -0.30
N ALA A 285 -17.50 -8.15 0.49
CA ALA A 285 -18.32 -9.28 0.02
C ALA A 285 -19.59 -8.80 -0.71
N GLY A 286 -20.24 -7.74 -0.19
CA GLY A 286 -21.39 -7.13 -0.83
C GLY A 286 -21.09 -6.46 -2.19
N LEU A 287 -19.81 -6.19 -2.49
CA LEU A 287 -19.38 -5.56 -3.75
C LEU A 287 -18.88 -6.60 -4.78
N VAL A 288 -18.17 -7.64 -4.34
CA VAL A 288 -17.38 -8.55 -5.20
C VAL A 288 -18.22 -9.17 -6.32
N GLY A 289 -19.43 -9.63 -6.01
CA GLY A 289 -20.32 -10.25 -7.00
C GLY A 289 -19.63 -11.39 -7.76
N ALA A 290 -19.31 -11.15 -9.04
CA ALA A 290 -18.71 -12.14 -9.95
C ALA A 290 -17.17 -12.15 -9.95
N GLY A 291 -16.51 -11.35 -9.12
CA GLY A 291 -15.05 -11.29 -9.02
C GLY A 291 -14.54 -9.89 -8.65
N ILE A 292 -13.32 -9.83 -8.10
CA ILE A 292 -12.76 -8.58 -7.56
C ILE A 292 -12.21 -7.65 -8.66
N VAL A 293 -11.83 -8.19 -9.83
CA VAL A 293 -11.15 -7.43 -10.89
C VAL A 293 -11.98 -6.25 -11.41
N PRO A 294 -13.29 -6.38 -11.71
CA PRO A 294 -14.09 -5.23 -12.15
C PRO A 294 -14.18 -4.11 -11.12
N LEU A 295 -14.05 -4.41 -9.82
CA LEU A 295 -13.99 -3.41 -8.75
C LEU A 295 -12.64 -2.70 -8.74
N LEU A 296 -11.54 -3.44 -8.92
CA LEU A 296 -10.20 -2.86 -9.05
C LEU A 296 -10.12 -1.94 -10.28
N VAL A 297 -10.58 -2.40 -11.45
CA VAL A 297 -10.45 -1.65 -12.72
C VAL A 297 -11.58 -0.61 -12.88
N GLY A 298 -12.60 -0.68 -12.02
CA GLY A 298 -13.78 0.19 -12.03
C GLY A 298 -14.67 0.01 -13.27
N ALA A 299 -14.53 -1.12 -13.96
CA ALA A 299 -15.29 -1.54 -15.14
C ALA A 299 -14.94 -2.99 -15.50
N ARG A 300 -15.78 -3.63 -16.32
CA ARG A 300 -15.49 -4.91 -16.97
C ARG A 300 -14.61 -4.73 -18.21
N ALA A 301 -13.93 -5.79 -18.65
CA ALA A 301 -13.01 -5.77 -19.80
C ALA A 301 -13.64 -5.32 -21.12
N ASP A 302 -14.93 -5.62 -21.35
CA ASP A 302 -15.68 -5.20 -22.53
C ASP A 302 -16.10 -3.73 -22.49
N GLY A 303 -16.35 -3.19 -21.29
CA GLY A 303 -16.74 -1.79 -21.09
C GLY A 303 -15.55 -0.82 -21.11
N ARG A 304 -14.39 -1.22 -20.60
CA ARG A 304 -13.15 -0.42 -20.56
C ARG A 304 -11.91 -1.27 -20.89
N PRO A 305 -11.76 -1.66 -22.17
CA PRO A 305 -10.59 -2.44 -22.60
C PRO A 305 -9.28 -1.66 -22.45
N ASP A 306 -9.32 -0.33 -22.53
CA ASP A 306 -8.19 0.55 -22.28
C ASP A 306 -7.65 0.40 -20.85
N ARG A 307 -8.54 0.42 -19.85
CA ARG A 307 -8.13 0.29 -18.45
C ARG A 307 -7.51 -1.07 -18.17
N HIS A 308 -8.09 -2.14 -18.68
CA HIS A 308 -7.51 -3.49 -18.56
C HIS A 308 -6.10 -3.55 -19.15
N ALA A 309 -5.92 -2.96 -20.34
CA ALA A 309 -4.59 -2.89 -20.96
C ALA A 309 -3.60 -2.08 -20.11
N TRP A 310 -4.04 -0.99 -19.46
CA TRP A 310 -3.19 -0.18 -18.59
C TRP A 310 -2.92 -0.79 -17.22
N THR A 311 -3.74 -1.74 -16.78
CA THR A 311 -3.63 -2.38 -15.47
C THR A 311 -3.09 -3.80 -15.53
N SER A 312 -3.03 -4.47 -16.69
CA SER A 312 -2.45 -5.81 -16.83
C SER A 312 -0.98 -5.71 -17.24
N PRO A 313 0.01 -6.01 -16.37
CA PRO A 313 1.42 -6.06 -16.77
C PRO A 313 1.72 -6.88 -18.03
N THR A 314 0.97 -7.97 -18.28
CA THR A 314 1.11 -8.77 -19.51
C THR A 314 0.68 -8.05 -20.80
N GLU A 315 -0.02 -6.92 -20.71
CA GLU A 315 -0.40 -6.09 -21.86
C GLU A 315 0.54 -4.89 -22.06
N LEU A 316 1.42 -4.60 -21.11
CA LEU A 316 2.32 -3.44 -21.15
C LEU A 316 3.60 -3.73 -21.93
N ALA A 317 4.21 -2.68 -22.48
CA ALA A 317 5.57 -2.77 -22.99
C ALA A 317 6.56 -3.02 -21.84
N PRO A 318 7.74 -3.63 -22.09
CA PRO A 318 8.67 -4.01 -21.02
C PRO A 318 9.05 -2.85 -20.10
N ALA A 319 9.16 -3.12 -18.80
CA ALA A 319 9.59 -2.14 -17.80
C ALA A 319 11.05 -1.65 -17.97
N GLY A 320 11.86 -2.34 -18.78
CA GLY A 320 13.28 -2.01 -18.99
C GLY A 320 14.21 -2.44 -17.85
N VAL A 321 13.67 -3.04 -16.79
CA VAL A 321 14.40 -3.53 -15.61
C VAL A 321 14.42 -5.07 -15.56
N PRO A 322 15.44 -5.68 -14.94
CA PRO A 322 15.44 -7.11 -14.69
C PRO A 322 14.28 -7.50 -13.75
N VAL A 323 13.67 -8.66 -14.03
CA VAL A 323 12.54 -9.21 -13.28
C VAL A 323 12.89 -10.55 -12.66
N LEU A 324 12.53 -10.74 -11.39
CA LEU A 324 12.39 -12.06 -10.77
C LEU A 324 10.92 -12.32 -10.47
N ALA A 325 10.37 -13.40 -11.03
CA ALA A 325 9.05 -13.90 -10.66
C ALA A 325 9.19 -15.23 -9.92
N VAL A 326 8.59 -15.34 -8.73
CA VAL A 326 8.61 -16.56 -7.91
C VAL A 326 7.17 -17.01 -7.65
N HIS A 327 6.87 -18.29 -7.85
CA HIS A 327 5.51 -18.82 -7.70
C HIS A 327 5.51 -20.28 -7.22
N GLY A 328 4.57 -20.64 -6.34
CA GLY A 328 4.36 -22.01 -5.89
C GLY A 328 3.46 -22.83 -6.83
N THR A 329 3.72 -24.14 -6.98
CA THR A 329 2.87 -25.01 -7.82
C THR A 329 1.59 -25.47 -7.14
N ALA A 330 1.50 -25.33 -5.81
CA ALA A 330 0.31 -25.59 -5.01
C ALA A 330 -0.41 -24.30 -4.60
N ASP A 331 -0.21 -23.21 -5.35
CA ASP A 331 -0.93 -21.96 -5.17
C ASP A 331 -2.40 -22.11 -5.60
N GLU A 332 -3.30 -22.13 -4.63
CA GLU A 332 -4.76 -22.24 -4.85
C GLU A 332 -5.42 -20.87 -5.09
N ALA A 333 -4.72 -19.77 -4.85
CA ALA A 333 -5.25 -18.42 -5.00
C ALA A 333 -4.96 -17.87 -6.40
N VAL A 334 -3.72 -17.97 -6.86
CA VAL A 334 -3.26 -17.43 -8.13
C VAL A 334 -2.60 -18.55 -8.95
N PRO A 335 -3.03 -18.80 -10.20
CA PRO A 335 -2.37 -19.81 -11.02
C PRO A 335 -0.92 -19.43 -11.34
N ALA A 336 0.03 -20.32 -11.05
CA ALA A 336 1.46 -20.15 -11.37
C ALA A 336 1.73 -19.87 -12.86
N GLU A 337 0.85 -20.35 -13.73
CA GLU A 337 0.89 -20.08 -15.17
C GLU A 337 0.90 -18.57 -15.49
N TRP A 338 0.23 -17.73 -14.70
CA TRP A 338 0.19 -16.29 -14.96
C TRP A 338 1.57 -15.63 -14.78
N SER A 339 2.37 -16.08 -13.81
CA SER A 339 3.76 -15.63 -13.67
C SER A 339 4.66 -16.18 -14.79
N ARG A 340 4.47 -17.43 -15.21
CA ARG A 340 5.18 -18.01 -16.37
C ARG A 340 4.95 -17.20 -17.64
N ARG A 341 3.68 -16.94 -17.98
CA ARG A 341 3.30 -16.17 -19.18
C ARG A 341 3.90 -14.76 -19.17
N TYR A 342 3.93 -14.10 -18.02
CA TYR A 342 4.56 -12.78 -17.89
C TYR A 342 6.07 -12.83 -18.14
N VAL A 343 6.78 -13.79 -17.54
CA VAL A 343 8.23 -13.94 -17.75
C VAL A 343 8.54 -14.29 -19.21
N ASP A 344 7.78 -15.22 -19.82
CA ASP A 344 7.94 -15.58 -21.23
C ASP A 344 7.75 -14.36 -22.14
N LYS A 345 6.75 -13.52 -21.86
CA LYS A 345 6.55 -12.26 -22.57
C LYS A 345 7.73 -11.31 -22.40
N VAL A 346 8.23 -11.10 -21.18
CA VAL A 346 9.35 -10.18 -20.93
C VAL A 346 10.58 -10.63 -21.72
N ILE A 347 10.86 -11.93 -21.76
CA ILE A 347 11.96 -12.51 -22.56
C ILE A 347 11.70 -12.34 -24.06
N ALA A 348 10.47 -12.61 -24.53
CA ALA A 348 10.10 -12.47 -25.94
C ALA A 348 10.24 -11.02 -26.45
N ASP A 349 9.99 -10.04 -25.57
CA ASP A 349 10.16 -8.62 -25.85
C ASP A 349 11.62 -8.13 -25.68
N GLY A 350 12.58 -9.04 -25.44
CA GLY A 350 14.01 -8.72 -25.30
C GLY A 350 14.43 -8.21 -23.91
N GLY A 351 13.56 -8.31 -22.92
CA GLY A 351 13.84 -7.99 -21.52
C GLY A 351 14.64 -9.07 -20.80
N THR A 352 15.01 -8.79 -19.55
CA THR A 352 15.69 -9.75 -18.66
C THR A 352 14.71 -10.21 -17.59
N ALA A 353 14.38 -11.50 -17.57
CA ALA A 353 13.52 -12.06 -16.55
C ALA A 353 13.97 -13.46 -16.13
N ARG A 354 13.73 -13.79 -14.86
CA ARG A 354 13.93 -15.12 -14.29
C ARG A 354 12.63 -15.58 -13.64
N TYR A 355 12.19 -16.78 -14.01
CA TYR A 355 11.10 -17.47 -13.33
C TYR A 355 11.65 -18.53 -12.37
N VAL A 356 11.13 -18.57 -11.16
CA VAL A 356 11.43 -19.58 -10.14
C VAL A 356 10.12 -20.22 -9.71
N GLU A 357 9.96 -21.49 -10.04
CA GLU A 357 8.81 -22.29 -9.64
C GLU A 357 9.16 -23.12 -8.40
N VAL A 358 8.33 -23.04 -7.35
CA VAL A 358 8.50 -23.74 -6.09
C VAL A 358 7.59 -24.96 -6.09
N GLU A 359 8.17 -26.14 -6.32
CA GLU A 359 7.42 -27.39 -6.34
C GLU A 359 6.76 -27.66 -4.98
N GLY A 360 5.43 -27.81 -4.98
CA GLY A 360 4.62 -28.00 -3.78
C GLY A 360 4.44 -26.75 -2.92
N GLY A 361 5.05 -25.62 -3.30
CA GLY A 361 4.93 -24.36 -2.56
C GLY A 361 3.53 -23.77 -2.68
N THR A 362 3.04 -23.20 -1.59
CA THR A 362 1.74 -22.52 -1.51
C THR A 362 1.81 -21.06 -1.99
N HIS A 363 0.67 -20.35 -1.91
CA HIS A 363 0.60 -18.91 -2.18
C HIS A 363 1.47 -18.08 -1.26
N PHE A 364 1.69 -18.52 -0.01
CA PHE A 364 2.39 -17.74 1.01
C PHE A 364 3.85 -18.17 1.21
N ASP A 365 4.21 -19.42 0.87
CA ASP A 365 5.61 -19.91 0.95
C ASP A 365 6.62 -19.00 0.22
N VAL A 366 6.21 -18.38 -0.88
CA VAL A 366 7.07 -17.50 -1.70
C VAL A 366 7.37 -16.14 -1.05
N VAL A 367 6.65 -15.78 0.01
CA VAL A 367 6.78 -14.51 0.75
C VAL A 367 7.13 -14.73 2.22
N HIS A 368 7.69 -15.88 2.58
CA HIS A 368 8.15 -16.16 3.94
C HIS A 368 9.68 -16.28 4.02
N PRO A 369 10.36 -15.47 4.86
CA PRO A 369 11.82 -15.56 5.03
C PRO A 369 12.35 -16.89 5.54
N SER A 370 11.51 -17.68 6.20
CA SER A 370 11.85 -19.02 6.68
C SER A 370 11.84 -20.07 5.55
N HIS A 371 11.19 -19.80 4.42
CA HIS A 371 11.10 -20.73 3.31
C HIS A 371 12.41 -20.70 2.47
N PRO A 372 12.98 -21.85 2.03
CA PRO A 372 14.26 -21.88 1.32
C PRO A 372 14.32 -21.03 0.04
N VAL A 373 13.19 -20.83 -0.63
CA VAL A 373 13.12 -19.98 -1.83
C VAL A 373 13.50 -18.53 -1.56
N TRP A 374 13.33 -18.05 -0.33
CA TRP A 374 13.62 -16.66 0.04
C TRP A 374 15.10 -16.30 -0.14
N ALA A 375 16.00 -17.28 0.01
CA ALA A 375 17.42 -17.09 -0.31
C ALA A 375 17.65 -16.76 -1.80
N THR A 376 16.78 -17.26 -2.69
CA THR A 376 16.83 -16.91 -4.13
C THR A 376 16.35 -15.49 -4.37
N VAL A 377 15.31 -15.05 -3.65
CA VAL A 377 14.80 -13.68 -3.73
C VAL A 377 15.87 -12.68 -3.28
N THR A 378 16.39 -12.87 -2.07
CA THR A 378 17.38 -11.96 -1.48
C THR A 378 18.70 -11.96 -2.24
N GLY A 379 19.20 -13.13 -2.66
CA GLY A 379 20.40 -13.21 -3.50
C GLY A 379 20.23 -12.50 -4.85
N TRP A 380 19.04 -12.54 -5.44
CA TRP A 380 18.77 -11.79 -6.67
C TRP A 380 18.71 -10.28 -6.43
N ILE A 381 18.13 -9.83 -5.31
CA ILE A 381 18.14 -8.41 -4.92
C ILE A 381 19.60 -7.95 -4.76
N ASP A 382 20.44 -8.71 -4.04
CA ASP A 382 21.86 -8.43 -3.85
C ASP A 382 22.59 -8.25 -5.19
N GLU A 383 22.34 -9.13 -6.16
CA GLU A 383 22.91 -9.06 -7.51
C GLU A 383 22.48 -7.78 -8.26
N VAL A 384 21.20 -7.44 -8.21
CA VAL A 384 20.65 -6.27 -8.93
C VAL A 384 21.12 -4.96 -8.33
N VAL A 385 21.16 -4.82 -7.00
CA VAL A 385 21.62 -3.57 -6.36
C VAL A 385 23.14 -3.40 -6.49
N ALA A 386 23.90 -4.50 -6.57
CA ALA A 386 25.34 -4.46 -6.76
C ALA A 386 25.75 -4.15 -8.21
N ALA A 387 24.84 -4.31 -9.18
CA ALA A 387 25.13 -4.01 -10.57
C ALA A 387 25.54 -2.54 -10.76
N PRO A 388 26.50 -2.26 -11.68
CA PRO A 388 26.82 -0.88 -12.04
C PRO A 388 25.55 -0.16 -12.50
N ARG A 389 25.40 1.11 -12.09
CA ARG A 389 24.32 1.95 -12.61
C ARG A 389 24.37 1.91 -14.13
N ARG A 390 23.26 1.54 -14.77
CA ARG A 390 23.14 1.71 -16.22
C ARG A 390 23.24 3.21 -16.48
N ASP A 391 24.21 3.62 -17.28
CA ASP A 391 24.20 4.94 -17.90
C ASP A 391 22.96 4.94 -18.81
N LEU A 392 21.86 5.54 -18.33
CA LEU A 392 20.72 5.83 -19.19
C LEU A 392 21.20 6.89 -20.20
N PRO A 393 20.98 6.69 -21.51
CA PRO A 393 21.42 7.62 -22.55
C PRO A 393 20.77 9.00 -22.43
#